data_AF-A0A512IIE7-F1
#
_entry.id   AF-A0A512IIE7-F1
#
_cell.length_a   1.000
_cell.length_b   1.000
_cell.length_c   1.000
_cell.angle_alpha   90.00
_cell.angle_beta   90.00
_cell.angle_gamma   90.00
#
_symmetry.space_group_name_H-M   'P 1'
#
loop_
_entity.id
_entity.type
_entity.pdbx_description
1 polymer ?
#
loop_
_entity_poly.entity_id
_entity_poly.type
_entity_poly.pdbx_seq_one_letter_code
_entity_poly.pdbx_strand_id
1 'polypeptide(L)'
;MPSYTYKDGELVEIPDVVITESCELSESITVTVVIKAGAHVVSLAELTGSVNVESGASLDAKGHVMGTVNVAAHGEATFHQQASGTLNISQGGRVRLTETCVALGTMNIDGELVNEGVRGVQVHGTGTVEDRPGSTVRQPDETWPDGTVVYRG
;
A
#
# COMPACT_ATOMS: atom_id res chain seq x y z
N MET A 1 -5.76 11.95 4.89
CA MET A 1 -5.21 13.17 5.52
C MET A 1 -4.73 14.05 4.38
N PRO A 2 -5.13 15.34 4.32
CA PRO A 2 -4.79 16.22 3.21
C PRO A 2 -3.28 16.46 3.10
N SER A 3 -2.78 16.63 1.88
CA SER A 3 -1.39 16.97 1.58
C SER A 3 -1.21 18.49 1.53
N TYR A 4 -0.04 19.00 1.94
CA TYR A 4 0.23 20.45 1.95
C TYR A 4 1.57 20.77 1.30
N THR A 5 1.68 21.96 0.71
CA THR A 5 2.94 22.56 0.24
C THR A 5 3.03 24.02 0.64
N TYR A 6 4.24 24.59 0.65
CA TYR A 6 4.42 26.03 0.77
C TYR A 6 4.40 26.68 -0.60
N LYS A 7 3.54 27.68 -0.77
CA LYS A 7 3.50 28.56 -1.95
C LYS A 7 3.44 30.00 -1.47
N ASP A 8 4.42 30.81 -1.90
CA ASP A 8 4.52 32.23 -1.53
C ASP A 8 4.51 32.50 -0.01
N GLY A 9 5.04 31.56 0.78
CA GLY A 9 5.09 31.66 2.24
C GLY A 9 3.84 31.17 2.96
N GLU A 10 2.81 30.76 2.23
CA GLU A 10 1.56 30.20 2.79
C GLU A 10 1.53 28.68 2.63
N LEU A 11 0.95 28.01 3.62
CA LEU A 11 0.67 26.57 3.55
C LEU A 11 -0.61 26.37 2.73
N VAL A 12 -0.49 25.71 1.58
CA VAL A 12 -1.60 25.45 0.65
C VAL A 12 -1.85 23.95 0.57
N GLU A 13 -3.11 23.56 0.63
CA GLU A 13 -3.54 22.17 0.46
C GLU A 13 -3.36 21.74 -1.01
N ILE A 14 -2.72 20.60 -1.22
CA ILE A 14 -2.62 19.95 -2.53
C ILE A 14 -3.79 18.98 -2.64
N PRO A 15 -4.63 19.11 -3.69
CA PRO A 15 -5.76 18.21 -3.86
C PRO A 15 -5.31 16.77 -4.09
N ASP A 16 -6.09 15.84 -3.57
CA ASP A 16 -5.93 14.42 -3.83
C ASP A 16 -6.08 14.12 -5.34
N VAL A 17 -5.33 13.13 -5.83
CA VAL A 17 -5.52 12.59 -7.17
C VAL A 17 -6.66 11.58 -7.11
N VAL A 18 -7.82 11.95 -7.66
CA VAL A 18 -9.01 11.10 -7.70
C VAL A 18 -9.13 10.44 -9.07
N ILE A 19 -9.13 9.11 -9.09
CA ILE A 19 -9.21 8.30 -10.31
C ILE A 19 -10.59 7.66 -10.37
N THR A 20 -11.41 8.12 -11.31
CA THR A 20 -12.79 7.62 -11.53
C THR A 20 -12.90 6.65 -12.69
N GLU A 21 -11.87 6.56 -13.54
CA GLU A 21 -11.85 5.72 -14.73
C GLU A 21 -10.55 4.92 -14.77
N SER A 22 -10.59 3.75 -15.41
CA SER A 22 -9.43 2.87 -15.52
C SER A 22 -8.31 3.54 -16.33
N CYS A 23 -7.09 3.54 -15.80
CA CYS A 23 -5.97 4.23 -16.44
C CYS A 23 -4.62 3.60 -16.06
N GLU A 24 -3.57 4.08 -16.74
CA GLU A 24 -2.19 3.82 -16.37
C GLU A 24 -1.57 5.10 -15.77
N LEU A 25 -0.88 4.96 -14.63
CA LEU A 25 -0.10 6.04 -14.01
C LEU A 25 1.38 5.81 -14.30
N SER A 26 2.00 6.74 -15.01
CA SER A 26 3.43 6.68 -15.38
C SER A 26 4.32 7.68 -14.64
N GLU A 27 3.73 8.77 -14.13
CA GLU A 27 4.47 9.83 -13.43
C GLU A 27 4.33 9.69 -11.92
N SER A 28 5.41 9.93 -11.18
CA SER A 28 5.42 9.82 -9.71
C SER A 28 4.41 10.75 -9.05
N ILE A 29 3.71 10.26 -8.03
CA ILE A 29 2.68 10.99 -7.28
C ILE A 29 3.06 11.01 -5.81
N THR A 30 3.11 12.19 -5.20
CA THR A 30 3.56 12.41 -3.81
C THR A 30 2.43 12.83 -2.86
N VAL A 31 1.18 12.72 -3.30
CA VAL A 31 -0.03 13.08 -2.57
C VAL A 31 -0.95 11.87 -2.40
N THR A 32 -2.10 12.06 -1.76
CA THR A 32 -3.10 11.01 -1.68
C THR A 32 -3.65 10.67 -3.07
N VAL A 33 -3.67 9.37 -3.40
CA VAL A 33 -4.38 8.81 -4.56
C VAL A 33 -5.64 8.10 -4.07
N VAL A 34 -6.78 8.42 -4.68
CA VAL A 34 -8.07 7.77 -4.38
C VAL A 34 -8.59 7.10 -5.65
N ILE A 35 -8.64 5.77 -5.64
CA ILE A 35 -9.16 4.98 -6.76
C ILE A 35 -10.61 4.63 -6.46
N LYS A 36 -11.53 5.18 -7.24
CA LYS A 36 -12.97 5.03 -7.06
C LYS A 36 -13.47 3.69 -7.59
N ALA A 37 -14.62 3.27 -7.07
CA ALA A 37 -15.31 2.05 -7.48
C ALA A 37 -15.43 1.93 -9.02
N GLY A 38 -15.14 0.73 -9.55
CA GLY A 38 -15.18 0.45 -10.99
C GLY A 38 -13.95 0.89 -11.78
N ALA A 39 -12.99 1.60 -11.16
CA ALA A 39 -11.71 1.91 -11.80
C ALA A 39 -10.69 0.79 -11.57
N HIS A 40 -9.98 0.44 -12.64
CA HIS A 40 -8.83 -0.46 -12.63
C HIS A 40 -7.58 0.34 -13.00
N VAL A 41 -6.66 0.50 -12.05
CA VAL A 41 -5.46 1.32 -12.23
C VAL A 41 -4.24 0.43 -12.29
N VAL A 42 -3.42 0.63 -13.33
CA VAL A 42 -2.07 0.08 -13.41
C VAL A 42 -1.08 1.21 -13.10
N SER A 43 -0.26 1.07 -12.07
CA SER A 43 0.73 2.09 -11.71
C SER A 43 2.15 1.63 -12.06
N LEU A 44 2.74 2.26 -13.08
CA LEU A 44 4.18 2.21 -13.32
C LEU A 44 4.93 3.27 -12.49
N ALA A 45 4.19 4.25 -11.97
CA ALA A 45 4.67 5.34 -11.15
C ALA A 45 5.12 4.90 -9.75
N GLU A 46 6.03 5.69 -9.17
CA GLU A 46 6.27 5.70 -7.73
C GLU A 46 5.16 6.48 -7.02
N LEU A 47 4.49 5.84 -6.07
CA LEU A 47 3.41 6.43 -5.28
C LEU A 47 3.89 6.64 -3.85
N THR A 48 4.09 7.90 -3.47
CA THR A 48 4.50 8.29 -2.12
C THR A 48 3.36 9.06 -1.45
N GLY A 49 2.94 8.64 -0.26
CA GLY A 49 1.83 9.27 0.46
C GLY A 49 0.76 8.27 0.86
N SER A 50 -0.50 8.55 0.54
CA SER A 50 -1.62 7.65 0.84
C SER A 50 -2.26 7.12 -0.44
N VAL A 51 -2.60 5.83 -0.49
CA VAL A 51 -3.34 5.23 -1.59
C VAL A 51 -4.60 4.59 -1.01
N ASN A 52 -5.76 5.02 -1.49
CA ASN A 52 -7.06 4.50 -1.07
C ASN A 52 -7.70 3.75 -2.25
N VAL A 53 -7.77 2.43 -2.14
CA VAL A 53 -8.49 1.57 -3.09
C VAL A 53 -9.90 1.36 -2.53
N GLU A 54 -10.89 2.02 -3.13
CA GLU A 54 -12.29 1.91 -2.69
C GLU A 54 -12.90 0.56 -3.07
N SER A 55 -14.11 0.30 -2.54
CA SER A 55 -14.84 -0.94 -2.80
C SER A 55 -15.11 -1.12 -4.29
N GLY A 56 -14.78 -2.29 -4.84
CA GLY A 56 -14.94 -2.58 -6.26
C GLY A 56 -13.93 -1.88 -7.18
N ALA A 57 -12.88 -1.28 -6.62
CA ALA A 57 -11.74 -0.75 -7.37
C ALA A 57 -10.54 -1.71 -7.31
N SER A 58 -9.61 -1.58 -8.26
CA SER A 58 -8.36 -2.35 -8.21
C SER A 58 -7.13 -1.53 -8.54
N LEU A 59 -6.02 -1.85 -7.86
CA LEU A 59 -4.68 -1.33 -8.14
C LEU A 59 -3.73 -2.48 -8.52
N ASP A 60 -3.07 -2.37 -9.66
CA ASP A 60 -1.91 -3.16 -10.07
C ASP A 60 -0.66 -2.27 -10.01
N ALA A 61 0.04 -2.28 -8.87
CA ALA A 61 1.21 -1.45 -8.62
C ALA A 61 2.50 -2.15 -9.07
N LYS A 62 2.97 -1.76 -10.25
CA LYS A 62 4.24 -2.21 -10.85
C LYS A 62 5.43 -1.38 -10.37
N GLY A 63 5.20 -0.12 -10.03
CA GLY A 63 6.17 0.75 -9.38
C GLY A 63 6.20 0.59 -7.84
N HIS A 64 7.02 1.41 -7.18
CA HIS A 64 7.12 1.42 -5.73
C HIS A 64 5.95 2.17 -5.08
N VAL A 65 5.48 1.67 -3.94
CA VAL A 65 4.48 2.35 -3.11
C VAL A 65 5.04 2.57 -1.71
N MET A 66 5.11 3.82 -1.28
CA MET A 66 5.68 4.24 0.01
C MET A 66 4.67 5.10 0.79
N GLY A 67 4.27 4.65 1.97
CA GLY A 67 3.36 5.35 2.85
C GLY A 67 2.19 4.48 3.30
N THR A 68 0.97 5.02 3.25
CA THR A 68 -0.23 4.30 3.73
C THR A 68 -1.05 3.79 2.56
N VAL A 69 -1.32 2.49 2.51
CA VAL A 69 -2.29 1.91 1.58
C VAL A 69 -3.51 1.44 2.37
N ASN A 70 -4.69 1.86 1.94
CA ASN A 70 -5.96 1.38 2.46
C ASN A 70 -6.71 0.65 1.35
N VAL A 71 -7.03 -0.62 1.58
CA VAL A 71 -7.85 -1.44 0.68
C VAL A 71 -9.18 -1.71 1.35
N ALA A 72 -10.25 -1.16 0.78
CA ALA A 72 -11.61 -1.33 1.29
C ALA A 72 -12.15 -2.74 1.01
N ALA A 73 -13.32 -3.05 1.58
CA ALA A 73 -14.03 -4.30 1.29
C ALA A 73 -14.29 -4.44 -0.23
N HIS A 74 -14.01 -5.60 -0.83
CA HIS A 74 -14.09 -5.84 -2.27
C HIS A 74 -13.15 -4.98 -3.13
N GLY A 75 -12.23 -4.24 -2.51
CA GLY A 75 -11.10 -3.62 -3.20
C GLY A 75 -9.96 -4.62 -3.35
N GLU A 76 -9.18 -4.46 -4.42
CA GLU A 76 -8.05 -5.34 -4.71
C GLU A 76 -6.76 -4.54 -4.95
N ALA A 77 -5.64 -4.98 -4.39
CA ALA A 77 -4.33 -4.41 -4.72
C ALA A 77 -3.30 -5.51 -4.97
N THR A 78 -2.52 -5.37 -6.05
CA THR A 78 -1.36 -6.23 -6.35
C THR A 78 -0.10 -5.38 -6.34
N PHE A 79 0.94 -5.86 -5.65
CA PHE A 79 2.23 -5.18 -5.58
C PHE A 79 3.33 -6.04 -6.21
N HIS A 80 4.10 -5.43 -7.11
CA HIS A 80 5.17 -6.12 -7.83
C HIS A 80 6.56 -5.87 -7.27
N GLN A 81 6.83 -4.65 -6.79
CA GLN A 81 8.17 -4.25 -6.36
C GLN A 81 8.22 -3.97 -4.87
N GLN A 82 7.75 -2.81 -4.43
CA GLN A 82 7.87 -2.43 -3.02
C GLN A 82 6.55 -1.86 -2.49
N ALA A 83 6.19 -2.27 -1.28
CA ALA A 83 5.08 -1.71 -0.51
C ALA A 83 5.57 -1.39 0.92
N SER A 84 6.12 -0.19 1.10
CA SER A 84 6.71 0.23 2.37
C SER A 84 5.77 1.14 3.15
N GLY A 85 5.62 0.92 4.44
CA GLY A 85 4.85 1.78 5.34
C GLY A 85 3.69 1.04 6.01
N THR A 86 2.47 1.57 5.91
CA THR A 86 1.28 0.95 6.54
C THR A 86 0.36 0.38 5.47
N LEU A 87 0.03 -0.91 5.57
CA LEU A 87 -0.94 -1.57 4.72
C LEU A 87 -2.17 -1.95 5.54
N ASN A 88 -3.32 -1.36 5.23
CA ASN A 88 -4.60 -1.67 5.86
C ASN A 88 -5.50 -2.40 4.87
N ILE A 89 -5.93 -3.61 5.22
CA ILE A 89 -6.83 -4.44 4.42
C ILE A 89 -8.11 -4.63 5.21
N SER A 90 -9.18 -3.96 4.78
CA SER A 90 -10.49 -4.08 5.42
C SER A 90 -11.09 -5.47 5.19
N GLN A 91 -12.04 -5.87 6.02
CA GLN A 91 -12.77 -7.13 5.85
C GLN A 91 -13.36 -7.25 4.44
N GLY A 92 -13.05 -8.35 3.74
CA GLY A 92 -13.46 -8.59 2.35
C GLY A 92 -12.61 -7.89 1.28
N GLY A 93 -11.62 -7.08 1.67
CA GLY A 93 -10.58 -6.57 0.77
C GLY A 93 -9.47 -7.60 0.56
N ARG A 94 -8.74 -7.49 -0.55
CA ARG A 94 -7.71 -8.46 -0.93
C ARG A 94 -6.43 -7.78 -1.40
N VAL A 95 -5.29 -8.25 -0.91
CA VAL A 95 -3.98 -7.82 -1.37
C VAL A 95 -3.14 -9.01 -1.78
N ARG A 96 -2.41 -8.87 -2.89
CA ARG A 96 -1.39 -9.81 -3.34
C ARG A 96 -0.02 -9.14 -3.38
N LEU A 97 0.94 -9.71 -2.67
CA LEU A 97 2.35 -9.42 -2.84
C LEU A 97 2.92 -10.48 -3.78
N THR A 98 3.37 -10.09 -4.96
CA THR A 98 3.95 -11.05 -5.92
C THR A 98 5.34 -11.53 -5.48
N GLU A 99 5.88 -12.54 -6.15
CA GLU A 99 7.19 -13.15 -5.84
C GLU A 99 8.35 -12.15 -5.75
N THR A 100 8.33 -11.08 -6.55
CA THR A 100 9.37 -10.04 -6.55
C THR A 100 9.12 -8.92 -5.54
N CYS A 101 7.97 -8.94 -4.85
CA CYS A 101 7.56 -7.86 -3.97
C CYS A 101 8.25 -7.93 -2.62
N VAL A 102 8.64 -6.77 -2.09
CA VAL A 102 9.11 -6.60 -0.71
C VAL A 102 8.19 -5.60 0.00
N ALA A 103 7.42 -6.08 0.97
CA ALA A 103 6.49 -5.29 1.75
C ALA A 103 6.95 -5.17 3.21
N LEU A 104 7.40 -3.99 3.62
CA LEU A 104 7.98 -3.77 4.96
C LEU A 104 7.26 -2.64 5.68
N GLY A 105 7.05 -2.82 6.97
CA GLY A 105 6.30 -1.90 7.82
C GLY A 105 5.15 -2.61 8.51
N THR A 106 4.09 -1.88 8.83
CA THR A 106 2.95 -2.36 9.61
C THR A 106 1.83 -2.81 8.68
N MET A 107 1.28 -3.99 8.93
CA MET A 107 0.15 -4.54 8.17
C MET A 107 -1.01 -4.80 9.11
N ASN A 108 -2.14 -4.12 8.89
CA ASN A 108 -3.40 -4.35 9.60
C ASN A 108 -4.36 -5.08 8.64
N ILE A 109 -4.58 -6.37 8.89
CA ILE A 109 -5.22 -7.29 7.96
C ILE A 109 -6.49 -7.85 8.59
N ASP A 110 -7.62 -7.27 8.24
CA ASP A 110 -8.96 -7.82 8.52
C ASP A 110 -9.56 -8.54 7.30
N GLY A 111 -9.00 -8.32 6.11
CA GLY A 111 -9.30 -9.03 4.87
C GLY A 111 -8.34 -10.18 4.56
N GLU A 112 -7.92 -10.31 3.31
CA GLU A 112 -6.99 -11.35 2.83
C GLU A 112 -5.69 -10.73 2.31
N LEU A 113 -4.55 -11.24 2.79
CA LEU A 113 -3.23 -11.00 2.21
C LEU A 113 -2.67 -12.31 1.66
N VAL A 114 -2.42 -12.37 0.36
CA VAL A 114 -1.65 -13.44 -0.28
C VAL A 114 -0.21 -12.96 -0.45
N ASN A 115 0.71 -13.63 0.21
CA ASN A 115 2.14 -13.31 0.14
C ASN A 115 2.88 -14.36 -0.69
N GLU A 116 3.41 -13.96 -1.84
CA GLU A 116 4.32 -14.76 -2.67
C GLU A 116 5.76 -14.26 -2.61
N GLY A 117 5.98 -13.03 -2.12
CA GLY A 117 7.28 -12.38 -2.00
C GLY A 117 7.78 -12.30 -0.56
N VAL A 118 8.29 -11.13 -0.18
CA VAL A 118 8.82 -10.85 1.17
C VAL A 118 7.88 -9.92 1.92
N ARG A 119 7.50 -10.29 3.15
CA ARG A 119 6.78 -9.39 4.07
C ARG A 119 7.52 -9.22 5.41
N GLY A 120 7.23 -8.12 6.10
CA GLY A 120 7.66 -7.92 7.49
C GLY A 120 6.88 -8.75 8.52
N VAL A 121 7.37 -8.76 9.76
CA VAL A 121 6.73 -9.48 10.89
C VAL A 121 5.56 -8.74 11.54
N GLN A 122 5.43 -7.43 11.31
CA GLN A 122 4.40 -6.60 11.96
C GLN A 122 3.05 -6.77 11.26
N VAL A 123 2.39 -7.86 11.60
CA VAL A 123 1.05 -8.18 11.11
C VAL A 123 0.07 -8.21 12.27
N HIS A 124 -1.03 -7.48 12.13
CA HIS A 124 -2.14 -7.40 13.07
C HIS A 124 -3.46 -7.64 12.34
N GLY A 125 -4.55 -7.77 13.09
CA GLY A 125 -5.91 -7.92 12.55
C GLY A 125 -6.46 -9.33 12.65
N THR A 126 -7.71 -9.48 12.23
CA THR A 126 -8.51 -10.72 12.36
C THR A 126 -8.64 -11.51 11.05
N GLY A 127 -8.08 -10.97 9.97
CA GLY A 127 -8.12 -11.52 8.63
C GLY A 127 -7.17 -12.69 8.43
N THR A 128 -6.95 -13.03 7.16
CA THR A 128 -6.12 -14.17 6.75
C THR A 128 -4.85 -13.69 6.06
N VAL A 129 -3.72 -14.26 6.47
CA VAL A 129 -2.46 -14.16 5.73
C VAL A 129 -2.11 -15.54 5.20
N GLU A 130 -2.02 -15.63 3.88
CA GLU A 130 -1.60 -16.85 3.18
C GLU A 130 -0.19 -16.65 2.62
N ASP A 131 0.80 -17.15 3.35
CA ASP A 131 2.18 -17.25 2.85
C ASP A 131 2.29 -18.43 1.88
N ARG A 132 2.42 -18.13 0.58
CA ARG A 132 2.54 -19.10 -0.51
C ARG A 132 3.96 -19.70 -0.56
N PRO A 133 4.14 -20.88 -1.19
CA PRO A 133 5.48 -21.46 -1.37
C PRO A 133 6.44 -20.48 -2.04
N GLY A 134 7.65 -20.32 -1.48
CA GLY A 134 8.67 -19.38 -1.95
C GLY A 134 8.64 -18.02 -1.26
N SER A 135 7.55 -17.68 -0.57
CA SER A 135 7.47 -16.45 0.22
C SER A 135 8.40 -16.48 1.43
N THR A 136 8.78 -15.30 1.91
CA THR A 136 9.66 -15.12 3.07
C THR A 136 9.07 -14.10 4.04
N VAL A 137 9.28 -14.33 5.34
CA VAL A 137 9.00 -13.36 6.40
C VAL A 137 10.33 -12.80 6.91
N ARG A 138 10.58 -11.51 6.65
CA ARG A 138 11.81 -10.84 7.04
C ARG A 138 11.73 -10.36 8.49
N GLN A 139 12.71 -10.76 9.30
CA GLN A 139 12.89 -10.25 10.66
C GLN A 139 13.37 -8.79 10.65
N PRO A 140 12.97 -7.97 11.64
CA PRO A 140 13.47 -6.61 11.74
C PRO A 140 14.96 -6.62 12.10
N ASP A 141 15.71 -5.62 11.65
CA ASP A 141 17.13 -5.51 11.98
C ASP A 141 17.32 -5.00 13.42
N GLU A 142 16.32 -4.27 13.94
CA GLU A 142 16.31 -3.76 15.30
C GLU A 142 14.87 -3.74 15.83
N THR A 143 14.70 -4.03 17.11
CA THR A 143 13.44 -3.81 17.84
C THR A 143 13.76 -2.96 19.06
N TRP A 144 13.16 -1.78 19.14
CA TRP A 144 13.36 -0.85 20.23
C TRP A 144 12.53 -1.25 21.47
N PRO A 145 12.89 -0.78 22.67
CA PRO A 145 12.19 -1.15 23.91
C PRO A 145 10.70 -0.79 23.95
N ASP A 146 10.27 0.16 23.12
CA ASP A 146 8.87 0.58 22.97
C ASP A 146 8.07 -0.30 21.97
N GLY A 147 8.71 -1.32 21.39
CA GLY A 147 8.12 -2.21 20.39
C GLY A 147 8.28 -1.71 18.95
N THR A 148 8.89 -0.55 18.73
CA THR A 148 9.20 -0.06 17.38
C THR A 148 10.13 -1.03 16.68
N VAL A 149 9.77 -1.46 15.47
CA VAL A 149 10.66 -2.27 14.63
C VAL A 149 11.29 -1.43 13.54
N VAL A 150 12.57 -1.67 13.28
CA VAL A 150 13.34 -0.98 12.26
C VAL A 150 13.80 -1.98 11.22
N TYR A 151 13.55 -1.65 9.96
CA TYR A 151 14.09 -2.34 8.79
C TYR A 151 15.10 -1.40 8.13
N ARG A 152 16.36 -1.82 8.07
CA ARG A 152 17.45 -1.19 7.33
C ARG A 152 17.52 -1.81 5.93
N GLY A 153 17.85 -0.98 4.95
CA GLY A 153 18.08 -1.38 3.57
C GLY A 153 19.50 -1.90 3.36
#